data_AF-A0A925IG94-F1
#
_entry.id   AF-A0A925IG94-F1
#
_cell.length_a   1.000
_cell.length_b   1.000
_cell.length_c   1.000
_cell.angle_alpha   90.00
_cell.angle_beta   90.00
_cell.angle_gamma   90.00
#
_symmetry.space_group_name_H-M   'P 1'
#
loop_
_entity.id
_entity.type
_entity.pdbx_description
1 polymer ?
#
loop_
_entity_poly.entity_id
_entity_poly.type
_entity_poly.pdbx_seq_one_letter_code
_entity_poly.pdbx_strand_id
1 'polypeptide(L)'
;MATKLKKKRKNSPEKKPAKSDPKAFGLKAFRPEKEEKIDWKALARDERTGKIVGALFLLIAIFLFISFVSYLFTWKEDQAIAQQGFSALLDNDKPVANLLGRFGAVISHFFIFNAFGIASFLICTFFFVVGVNLLFRRRVFSIWKNLKYVTVGLVVLSVSLAFIFAKSDFAFGGGVGDMINRKLTGALGIVGTGAVLLLLALGYFIWQFNPPFNLPRKNSGTDLKEEEGDDITVAIPVTGAKTINELYNEEASQPGNTIKPGGDFVINYPDEKP
;
A
#
# COMPACT_ATOMS: atom_id res chain seq x y z
N MET A 1 66.51 -14.79 -97.00
CA MET A 1 67.84 -14.51 -96.45
C MET A 1 67.75 -14.46 -94.92
N ALA A 2 68.66 -15.21 -94.26
CA ALA A 2 69.19 -15.04 -92.90
C ALA A 2 68.25 -15.11 -91.65
N THR A 3 68.18 -16.26 -90.95
CA THR A 3 68.87 -16.67 -89.68
C THR A 3 68.29 -16.08 -88.37
N LYS A 4 67.43 -16.82 -87.64
CA LYS A 4 67.73 -17.64 -86.43
C LYS A 4 68.28 -16.87 -85.20
N LEU A 5 67.51 -16.79 -84.09
CA LEU A 5 67.71 -17.57 -82.84
C LEU A 5 66.85 -17.07 -81.65
N LYS A 6 66.12 -18.02 -81.04
CA LYS A 6 65.38 -17.94 -79.78
C LYS A 6 66.30 -17.71 -78.56
N LYS A 7 65.81 -17.02 -77.52
CA LYS A 7 66.13 -17.44 -76.12
C LYS A 7 64.98 -17.13 -75.15
N LYS A 8 64.57 -18.19 -74.45
CA LYS A 8 63.54 -18.30 -73.39
C LYS A 8 63.71 -17.27 -72.27
N ARG A 9 62.59 -16.75 -71.74
CA ARG A 9 62.42 -16.61 -70.28
C ARG A 9 61.08 -17.22 -69.86
N LYS A 10 61.21 -18.12 -68.88
CA LYS A 10 60.22 -19.04 -68.34
C LYS A 10 59.50 -18.30 -67.20
N ASN A 11 58.18 -18.18 -67.27
CA ASN A 11 57.37 -17.77 -66.13
C ASN A 11 57.55 -18.81 -65.01
N SER A 12 58.03 -18.36 -63.85
CA SER A 12 58.10 -19.14 -62.61
C SER A 12 57.06 -18.59 -61.63
N PRO A 13 56.56 -19.46 -60.73
CA PRO A 13 55.19 -19.37 -60.22
C PRO A 13 55.03 -18.46 -59.00
N GLU A 14 53.80 -17.97 -58.88
CA GLU A 14 53.18 -17.28 -57.76
C GLU A 14 53.45 -18.01 -56.42
N LYS A 15 54.18 -17.36 -55.51
CA LYS A 15 54.36 -17.83 -54.12
C LYS A 15 53.42 -17.03 -53.20
N LYS A 16 52.44 -17.72 -52.64
CA LYS A 16 51.56 -17.26 -51.55
C LYS A 16 52.39 -16.69 -50.39
N PRO A 17 51.96 -15.60 -49.73
CA PRO A 17 52.70 -15.06 -48.60
C PRO A 17 52.67 -16.05 -47.44
N ALA A 18 53.86 -16.34 -46.91
CA ALA A 18 54.09 -17.24 -45.79
C ALA A 18 53.43 -16.69 -44.51
N LYS A 19 52.76 -17.57 -43.78
CA LYS A 19 52.32 -17.33 -42.39
C LYS A 19 53.56 -17.00 -41.56
N SER A 20 53.60 -15.80 -40.98
CA SER A 20 54.58 -15.45 -39.96
C SER A 20 54.22 -16.19 -38.67
N ASP A 21 55.11 -17.09 -38.23
CA ASP A 21 55.01 -17.76 -36.95
C ASP A 21 55.11 -16.75 -35.80
N PRO A 22 54.11 -16.63 -34.91
CA PRO A 22 54.18 -15.76 -33.74
C PRO A 22 54.93 -16.45 -32.58
N LYS A 23 56.10 -17.05 -32.87
CA LYS A 23 56.91 -17.77 -31.87
C LYS A 23 58.33 -17.21 -31.70
N ALA A 24 58.59 -15.97 -32.13
CA ALA A 24 59.91 -15.35 -32.04
C ALA A 24 60.02 -14.20 -31.02
N PHE A 25 59.01 -13.92 -30.20
CA PHE A 25 59.13 -12.91 -29.16
C PHE A 25 58.57 -13.43 -27.84
N GLY A 26 59.47 -13.66 -26.87
CA GLY A 26 59.22 -14.28 -25.58
C GLY A 26 58.41 -13.44 -24.59
N LEU A 27 57.35 -12.77 -25.03
CA LEU A 27 56.30 -12.37 -24.09
C LEU A 27 55.48 -13.63 -23.81
N LYS A 28 55.63 -14.19 -22.60
CA LYS A 28 54.62 -15.08 -22.02
C LYS A 28 53.27 -14.38 -22.22
N ALA A 29 52.43 -14.93 -23.09
CA ALA A 29 51.08 -14.45 -23.29
C ALA A 29 50.45 -14.26 -21.91
N PHE A 30 50.08 -13.03 -21.58
CA PHE A 30 49.34 -12.73 -20.36
C PHE A 30 48.14 -13.68 -20.35
N ARG A 31 48.13 -14.59 -19.37
CA ARG A 31 46.97 -15.46 -19.15
C ARG A 31 45.80 -14.50 -18.91
N PRO A 32 44.68 -14.60 -19.64
CA PRO A 32 43.51 -13.83 -19.28
C PRO A 32 43.18 -14.24 -17.85
N GLU A 33 43.34 -13.30 -16.92
CA GLU A 33 42.87 -13.44 -15.56
C GLU A 33 41.38 -13.79 -15.69
N LYS A 34 40.98 -14.93 -15.13
CA LYS A 34 39.58 -15.35 -15.17
C LYS A 34 38.79 -14.21 -14.54
N GLU A 35 38.02 -13.49 -15.35
CA GLU A 35 37.02 -12.57 -14.84
C GLU A 35 36.13 -13.39 -13.90
N GLU A 36 36.27 -13.14 -12.60
CA GLU A 36 35.39 -13.72 -11.59
C GLU A 36 34.00 -13.16 -11.88
N LYS A 37 33.23 -13.91 -12.67
CA LYS A 37 31.82 -13.62 -12.90
C LYS A 37 31.14 -13.73 -11.55
N ILE A 38 30.90 -12.58 -10.94
CA ILE A 38 30.14 -12.45 -9.70
C ILE A 38 28.80 -13.13 -9.95
N ASP A 39 28.61 -14.31 -9.34
CA ASP A 39 27.35 -15.03 -9.45
C ASP A 39 26.32 -14.33 -8.55
N TRP A 40 25.58 -13.39 -9.15
CA TRP A 40 24.52 -12.62 -8.49
C TRP A 40 23.46 -13.51 -7.83
N LYS A 41 23.25 -14.75 -8.31
CA LYS A 41 22.32 -15.69 -7.67
C LYS A 41 22.92 -16.36 -6.44
N ALA A 42 24.23 -16.63 -6.44
CA ALA A 42 24.94 -17.16 -5.28
C ALA A 42 25.00 -16.12 -4.16
N LEU A 43 25.33 -14.86 -4.48
CA LEU A 43 25.32 -13.76 -3.51
C LEU A 43 23.94 -13.45 -2.94
N ALA A 44 22.88 -13.50 -3.76
CA ALA A 44 21.51 -13.29 -3.30
C ALA A 44 20.96 -14.46 -2.44
N ARG A 45 21.52 -15.67 -2.56
CA ARG A 45 21.17 -16.83 -1.73
C ARG A 45 21.84 -16.81 -0.36
N ASP A 46 22.95 -16.07 -0.21
CA ASP A 46 23.63 -15.95 1.07
C ASP A 46 22.71 -15.29 2.11
N GLU A 47 22.61 -15.93 3.28
CA GLU A 47 21.82 -15.44 4.40
C GLU A 47 22.35 -14.12 4.94
N ARG A 48 23.66 -13.90 4.81
CA ARG A 48 24.35 -12.68 5.24
C ARG A 48 23.94 -11.51 4.37
N THR A 49 23.87 -11.71 3.06
CA THR A 49 23.45 -10.67 2.10
C THR A 49 22.04 -10.17 2.41
N GLY A 50 21.09 -11.07 2.68
CA GLY A 50 19.72 -10.69 3.04
C GLY A 50 19.66 -9.80 4.29
N LYS A 51 20.45 -10.13 5.32
CA LYS A 51 20.54 -9.32 6.56
C LYS A 51 21.20 -7.96 6.32
N ILE A 52 22.27 -7.91 5.52
CA ILE A 52 22.97 -6.66 5.18
C ILE A 52 22.04 -5.74 4.39
N VAL A 53 21.35 -6.26 3.37
CA VAL A 53 20.38 -5.48 2.59
C VAL A 53 19.22 -5.04 3.48
N GLY A 54 18.70 -5.91 4.35
CA GLY A 54 17.66 -5.53 5.31
C GLY A 54 18.08 -4.38 6.24
N ALA A 55 19.28 -4.46 6.81
CA ALA A 55 19.85 -3.39 7.63
C ALA A 55 20.05 -2.08 6.85
N LEU A 56 20.50 -2.16 5.60
CA LEU A 56 20.61 -0.99 4.71
C LEU A 56 19.25 -0.33 4.47
N PHE A 57 18.20 -1.13 4.20
CA PHE A 57 16.83 -0.62 4.02
C PHE A 57 16.29 0.06 5.28
N LEU A 58 16.58 -0.48 6.47
CA LEU A 58 16.22 0.16 7.74
C LEU A 58 16.97 1.48 7.96
N LEU A 59 18.27 1.52 7.63
CA LEU A 59 19.06 2.75 7.69
C LEU A 59 18.47 3.81 6.75
N ILE A 60 18.12 3.43 5.52
CA ILE A 60 17.44 4.32 4.56
C ILE A 60 16.10 4.81 5.13
N ALA A 61 15.30 3.94 5.75
CA ALA A 61 14.01 4.34 6.33
C ALA A 61 14.19 5.40 7.44
N ILE A 62 15.16 5.19 8.34
CA ILE A 62 15.48 6.15 9.42
C ILE A 62 16.04 7.45 8.84
N PHE A 63 16.95 7.35 7.87
CA PHE A 63 17.51 8.49 7.16
C PHE A 63 16.39 9.34 6.53
N LEU A 64 15.49 8.72 5.76
CA LEU A 64 14.37 9.42 5.13
C LEU A 64 13.46 10.07 6.18
N PHE A 65 13.13 9.35 7.25
CA PHE A 65 12.28 9.87 8.30
C PHE A 65 12.86 11.11 8.97
N ILE A 66 14.12 11.07 9.42
CA ILE A 66 14.80 12.22 10.04
C ILE A 66 14.90 13.38 9.06
N SER A 67 15.26 13.09 7.80
CA SER A 67 15.39 14.10 6.74
C SER A 67 14.06 14.81 6.49
N PHE A 68 12.96 14.06 6.41
CA PHE A 68 11.62 14.58 6.18
C PHE A 68 11.12 15.40 7.37
N VAL A 69 11.29 14.91 8.60
CA VAL A 69 10.93 15.67 9.81
C VAL A 69 11.71 16.99 9.87
N SER A 70 13.01 16.95 9.62
CA SER A 70 13.83 18.16 9.56
C SER A 70 13.33 19.14 8.50
N TYR A 71 12.98 18.65 7.32
CA TYR A 71 12.52 19.49 6.21
C TYR A 71 11.23 20.24 6.51
N LEU A 72 10.32 19.70 7.32
CA LEU A 72 9.09 20.40 7.72
C LEU A 72 9.38 21.77 8.37
N PHE A 73 10.55 21.92 9.00
CA PHE A 73 10.99 23.17 9.63
C PHE A 73 12.01 23.94 8.79
N THR A 74 12.88 23.25 8.04
CA THR A 74 14.01 23.89 7.32
C THR A 74 13.74 24.18 5.85
N TRP A 75 12.58 23.82 5.31
CA TRP A 75 12.29 23.89 3.87
C TRP A 75 12.50 25.27 3.24
N LYS A 76 12.24 26.36 3.97
CA LYS A 76 12.41 27.74 3.46
C LYS A 76 13.88 28.11 3.30
N GLU A 77 14.70 27.74 4.28
CA GLU A 77 16.13 28.06 4.32
C GLU A 77 16.91 27.21 3.31
N ASP A 78 16.56 25.92 3.23
CA ASP A 78 17.24 24.97 2.36
C ASP A 78 16.77 25.02 0.90
N GLN A 79 15.75 25.83 0.56
CA GLN A 79 15.07 25.81 -0.74
C GLN A 79 16.03 26.03 -1.91
N ALA A 80 16.90 27.04 -1.84
CA ALA A 80 17.80 27.39 -2.94
C ALA A 80 18.83 26.29 -3.22
N ILE A 81 19.30 25.61 -2.18
CA ILE A 81 20.28 24.51 -2.30
C ILE A 81 19.56 23.25 -2.77
N ALA A 82 18.40 22.95 -2.20
CA ALA A 82 17.64 21.75 -2.53
C ALA A 82 17.08 21.76 -3.97
N GLN A 83 16.78 22.93 -4.53
CA GLN A 83 16.35 23.08 -5.93
C GLN A 83 17.44 22.73 -6.94
N GLN A 84 18.73 22.79 -6.57
CA GLN A 84 19.83 22.37 -7.45
C GLN A 84 19.91 20.83 -7.60
N GLY A 85 19.13 20.08 -6.81
CA GLY A 85 19.10 18.63 -6.88
C GLY A 85 20.45 17.99 -6.51
N PHE A 86 20.81 16.90 -7.18
CA PHE A 86 22.06 16.18 -6.90
C PHE A 86 23.33 17.01 -7.18
N SER A 87 23.26 18.05 -8.01
CA SER A 87 24.37 18.97 -8.24
C SER A 87 24.76 19.74 -6.96
N ALA A 88 23.81 19.96 -6.06
CA ALA A 88 24.04 20.59 -4.76
C ALA A 88 25.01 19.79 -3.88
N LEU A 89 25.23 18.51 -4.15
CA LEU A 89 26.14 17.67 -3.37
C LEU A 89 27.61 17.95 -3.66
N LEU A 90 27.91 18.59 -4.79
CA LEU A 90 29.27 18.91 -5.23
C LEU A 90 29.71 20.31 -4.80
N ASP A 91 28.75 21.20 -4.60
CA ASP A 91 28.95 22.54 -4.07
C ASP A 91 29.28 22.43 -2.56
N ASN A 92 30.10 23.33 -2.00
CA ASN A 92 30.40 23.41 -0.56
C ASN A 92 30.25 24.83 0.03
N ASP A 93 29.74 25.79 -0.74
CA ASP A 93 29.82 27.22 -0.37
C ASP A 93 28.80 27.64 0.70
N LYS A 94 27.68 26.92 0.82
CA LYS A 94 26.60 27.26 1.77
C LYS A 94 26.24 26.08 2.69
N PRO A 95 26.13 26.31 4.01
CA PRO A 95 25.58 25.31 4.91
C PRO A 95 24.08 25.13 4.66
N VAL A 96 23.55 23.97 5.05
CA VAL A 96 22.12 23.60 5.02
C VAL A 96 21.67 23.31 6.44
N ALA A 97 20.43 23.68 6.74
CA ALA A 97 19.82 23.52 8.05
C ALA A 97 19.27 22.10 8.28
N ASN A 98 19.04 21.30 7.23
CA ASN A 98 18.57 19.92 7.36
C ASN A 98 19.54 19.08 8.23
N LEU A 99 19.00 18.34 9.20
CA LEU A 99 19.78 17.52 10.15
C LEU A 99 20.72 16.51 9.47
N LEU A 100 20.36 16.05 8.27
CA LEU A 100 21.16 15.10 7.50
C LEU A 100 21.98 15.75 6.38
N GLY A 101 22.21 17.06 6.49
CA GLY A 101 22.99 17.86 5.57
C GLY A 101 22.37 17.95 4.18
N ARG A 102 23.22 18.17 3.17
CA ARG A 102 22.79 18.46 1.79
C ARG A 102 22.03 17.31 1.16
N PHE A 103 22.47 16.09 1.44
CA PHE A 103 21.80 14.88 0.96
C PHE A 103 20.38 14.76 1.50
N GLY A 104 20.20 15.05 2.80
CA GLY A 104 18.88 15.14 3.39
C GLY A 104 18.02 16.24 2.75
N ALA A 105 18.56 17.46 2.61
CA ALA A 105 17.83 18.58 2.02
C ALA A 105 17.34 18.28 0.58
N VAL A 106 18.19 17.71 -0.26
CA VAL A 106 17.84 17.35 -1.65
C VAL A 106 16.78 16.26 -1.71
N ILE A 107 16.93 15.18 -0.93
CA ILE A 107 16.00 14.05 -0.94
C ILE A 107 14.64 14.46 -0.38
N SER A 108 14.63 15.16 0.75
CA SER A 108 13.38 15.64 1.35
C SER A 108 12.66 16.65 0.46
N HIS A 109 13.37 17.58 -0.18
CA HIS A 109 12.77 18.48 -1.15
C HIS A 109 12.18 17.73 -2.36
N PHE A 110 12.88 16.72 -2.88
CA PHE A 110 12.36 15.91 -3.98
C PHE A 110 11.06 15.20 -3.58
N PHE A 111 11.03 14.51 -2.45
CA PHE A 111 9.85 13.73 -2.04
C PHE A 111 8.71 14.59 -1.51
N ILE A 112 8.99 15.62 -0.71
CA ILE A 112 7.96 16.43 -0.07
C ILE A 112 7.51 17.52 -1.03
N PHE A 113 8.41 18.40 -1.48
CA PHE A 113 8.03 19.55 -2.29
C PHE A 113 7.65 19.16 -3.72
N ASN A 114 8.49 18.39 -4.42
CA ASN A 114 8.25 18.07 -5.83
C ASN A 114 7.27 16.90 -6.03
N ALA A 115 7.30 15.89 -5.15
CA ALA A 115 6.47 14.69 -5.30
C ALA A 115 5.15 14.76 -4.51
N PHE A 116 5.06 14.11 -3.34
CA PHE A 116 3.78 13.76 -2.70
C PHE A 116 3.49 14.54 -1.39
N GLY A 117 4.32 15.50 -1.01
CA GLY A 117 4.10 16.27 0.21
C GLY A 117 4.31 15.44 1.47
N ILE A 118 3.45 15.67 2.47
CA ILE A 118 3.49 14.91 3.74
C ILE A 118 3.19 13.43 3.52
N ALA A 119 2.48 13.07 2.45
CA ALA A 119 2.22 11.66 2.16
C ALA A 119 3.50 10.86 1.92
N SER A 120 4.63 11.50 1.58
CA SER A 120 5.94 10.87 1.41
C SER A 120 6.44 10.13 2.65
N PHE A 121 5.93 10.43 3.86
CA PHE A 121 6.24 9.64 5.05
C PHE A 121 5.80 8.16 4.94
N LEU A 122 4.81 7.84 4.09
CA LEU A 122 4.43 6.46 3.77
C LEU A 122 5.54 5.71 3.01
N ILE A 123 6.42 6.43 2.32
CA ILE A 123 7.59 5.82 1.66
C ILE A 123 8.57 5.33 2.74
N CYS A 124 8.73 6.07 3.85
CA CYS A 124 9.55 5.61 4.98
C CYS A 124 9.02 4.30 5.56
N THR A 125 7.69 4.17 5.72
CA THR A 125 7.09 2.92 6.22
C THR A 125 7.28 1.76 5.24
N PHE A 126 7.30 2.03 3.93
CA PHE A 126 7.66 1.03 2.92
C PHE A 126 9.07 0.47 3.12
N PHE A 127 10.09 1.35 3.18
CA PHE A 127 11.47 0.92 3.41
C PHE A 127 11.63 0.20 4.75
N PHE A 128 10.93 0.66 5.79
CA PHE A 128 10.94 0.01 7.10
C PHE A 128 10.40 -1.42 7.03
N VAL A 129 9.22 -1.63 6.43
CA VAL A 129 8.59 -2.96 6.32
C VAL A 129 9.46 -3.92 5.50
N VAL A 130 10.02 -3.44 4.39
CA VAL A 130 10.94 -4.24 3.56
C VAL A 130 12.21 -4.58 4.36
N GLY A 131 12.80 -3.60 5.04
CA GLY A 131 14.01 -3.77 5.85
C GLY A 131 13.83 -4.80 6.97
N VAL A 132 12.74 -4.72 7.74
CA VAL A 132 12.39 -5.71 8.78
C VAL A 132 12.24 -7.11 8.17
N ASN A 133 11.48 -7.23 7.07
CA ASN A 133 11.22 -8.53 6.46
C ASN A 133 12.51 -9.20 5.96
N LEU A 134 13.43 -8.43 5.37
CA LEU A 134 14.75 -8.91 4.93
C LEU A 134 15.66 -9.25 6.12
N LEU A 135 15.67 -8.42 7.16
CA LEU A 135 16.55 -8.61 8.33
C LEU A 135 16.19 -9.89 9.11
N PHE A 136 14.91 -10.13 9.34
CA PHE A 136 14.43 -11.30 10.09
C PHE A 136 14.19 -12.54 9.21
N ARG A 137 14.31 -12.40 7.87
CA ARG A 137 14.06 -13.45 6.87
C ARG A 137 12.72 -14.17 7.03
N ARG A 138 11.77 -13.53 7.74
CA ARG A 138 10.41 -13.98 7.95
C ARG A 138 9.49 -12.91 7.39
N ARG A 139 8.40 -13.34 6.76
CA ARG A 139 7.32 -12.47 6.32
C ARG A 139 6.50 -11.98 7.52
N VAL A 140 7.12 -11.18 8.40
CA VAL A 140 6.47 -10.53 9.55
C VAL A 140 5.30 -9.67 9.04
N PHE A 141 5.56 -8.94 7.96
CA PHE A 141 4.57 -8.15 7.24
C PHE A 141 4.52 -8.58 5.78
N SER A 142 3.32 -8.57 5.18
CA SER A 142 3.19 -8.82 3.75
C SER A 142 3.65 -7.60 2.96
N ILE A 143 4.80 -7.71 2.28
CA ILE A 143 5.38 -6.65 1.43
C ILE A 143 4.36 -6.22 0.38
N TRP A 144 3.62 -7.16 -0.20
CA TRP A 144 2.67 -6.88 -1.27
C TRP A 144 1.43 -6.13 -0.76
N LYS A 145 0.95 -6.44 0.46
CA LYS A 145 -0.10 -5.65 1.11
C LYS A 145 0.41 -4.24 1.41
N ASN A 146 1.60 -4.13 2.01
CA ASN A 146 2.21 -2.85 2.34
C ASN A 146 2.42 -1.96 1.11
N LEU A 147 2.93 -2.52 0.01
CA LEU A 147 3.12 -1.79 -1.24
C LEU A 147 1.80 -1.23 -1.76
N LYS A 148 0.72 -2.01 -1.77
CA LYS A 148 -0.60 -1.52 -2.17
C LYS A 148 -1.10 -0.38 -1.28
N TYR A 149 -0.97 -0.54 0.04
CA TYR A 149 -1.37 0.47 1.01
C TYR A 149 -0.60 1.77 0.81
N VAL A 150 0.73 1.68 0.69
CA VAL A 150 1.59 2.84 0.45
C VAL A 150 1.27 3.49 -0.89
N THR A 151 1.15 2.75 -2.00
CA THR A 151 0.88 3.35 -3.31
C THR A 151 -0.47 4.06 -3.35
N VAL A 152 -1.55 3.45 -2.86
CA VAL A 152 -2.88 4.07 -2.87
C VAL A 152 -2.93 5.22 -1.86
N GLY A 153 -2.42 5.02 -0.65
CA GLY A 153 -2.39 6.02 0.40
C GLY A 153 -1.55 7.23 0.02
N LEU A 154 -0.43 7.03 -0.66
CA LEU A 154 0.45 8.10 -1.12
C LEU A 154 -0.29 9.06 -2.05
N VAL A 155 -1.02 8.54 -3.04
CA VAL A 155 -1.79 9.36 -3.98
C VAL A 155 -3.00 10.00 -3.28
N VAL A 156 -3.83 9.22 -2.60
CA VAL A 156 -5.06 9.73 -1.97
C VAL A 156 -4.73 10.81 -0.94
N LEU A 157 -3.76 10.56 -0.07
CA LEU A 157 -3.35 11.52 0.97
C LEU A 157 -2.67 12.76 0.35
N SER A 158 -1.82 12.59 -0.67
CA SER A 158 -1.16 13.71 -1.37
C SER A 158 -2.19 14.67 -2.00
N VAL A 159 -3.16 14.16 -2.77
CA VAL A 159 -4.18 15.00 -3.41
C VAL A 159 -5.14 15.60 -2.37
N SER A 160 -5.52 14.83 -1.35
CA SER A 160 -6.39 15.33 -0.28
C SER A 160 -5.75 16.48 0.49
N LEU A 161 -4.46 16.36 0.83
CA LEU A 161 -3.72 17.42 1.51
C LEU A 161 -3.50 18.64 0.60
N ALA A 162 -3.25 18.44 -0.70
CA ALA A 162 -3.19 19.54 -1.67
C ALA A 162 -4.51 20.33 -1.73
N PHE A 163 -5.65 19.65 -1.64
CA PHE A 163 -6.96 20.31 -1.66
C PHE A 163 -7.27 21.06 -0.36
N ILE A 164 -7.04 20.42 0.80
CA ILE A 164 -7.32 21.01 2.11
C ILE A 164 -6.41 22.23 2.38
N PHE A 165 -5.13 22.12 2.03
CA PHE A 165 -4.12 23.13 2.32
C PHE A 165 -3.71 23.95 1.08
N ALA A 166 -4.59 24.10 0.09
CA ALA A 166 -4.30 24.80 -1.17
C ALA A 166 -3.84 26.28 -1.00
N LYS A 167 -4.11 26.90 0.15
CA LYS A 167 -3.73 28.30 0.47
C LYS A 167 -2.48 28.42 1.35
N SER A 168 -1.86 27.31 1.73
CA SER A 168 -0.66 27.31 2.56
C SER A 168 0.59 27.58 1.71
N ASP A 169 1.58 28.27 2.28
CA ASP A 169 2.90 28.43 1.66
C ASP A 169 3.66 27.10 1.54
N PHE A 170 3.43 26.18 2.48
CA PHE A 170 4.05 24.86 2.47
C PHE A 170 3.29 23.89 1.54
N ALA A 171 4.04 23.12 0.75
CA ALA A 171 3.53 22.13 -0.19
C ALA A 171 3.04 20.84 0.50
N PHE A 172 1.94 20.93 1.24
CA PHE A 172 1.35 19.82 2.00
C PHE A 172 1.05 18.57 1.16
N GLY A 173 0.56 18.76 -0.07
CA GLY A 173 0.31 17.67 -1.02
C GLY A 173 1.42 17.44 -2.05
N GLY A 174 2.48 18.27 -2.04
CA GLY A 174 3.55 18.24 -3.03
C GLY A 174 3.08 18.58 -4.45
N GLY A 175 4.04 18.63 -5.38
CA GLY A 175 3.78 18.96 -6.79
C GLY A 175 2.81 18.01 -7.49
N VAL A 176 2.85 16.71 -7.18
CA VAL A 176 1.95 15.70 -7.77
C VAL A 176 0.53 15.87 -7.27
N GLY A 177 0.35 16.04 -5.95
CA GLY A 177 -0.95 16.26 -5.33
C GLY A 177 -1.61 17.52 -5.87
N ASP A 178 -0.84 18.61 -5.95
CA ASP A 178 -1.30 19.88 -6.50
C ASP A 178 -1.71 19.78 -7.96
N MET A 179 -0.93 19.06 -8.79
CA MET A 179 -1.24 18.88 -10.21
C MET A 179 -2.56 18.13 -10.39
N ILE A 180 -2.76 17.03 -9.66
CA ILE A 180 -4.00 16.24 -9.74
C ILE A 180 -5.17 17.06 -9.18
N ASN A 181 -4.98 17.75 -8.05
CA ASN A 181 -6.00 18.59 -7.45
C ASN A 181 -6.47 19.71 -8.39
N ARG A 182 -5.53 20.39 -9.07
CA ARG A 182 -5.85 21.41 -10.07
C ARG A 182 -6.68 20.84 -11.23
N LYS A 183 -6.34 19.64 -11.73
CA LYS A 183 -7.13 18.97 -12.78
C LYS A 183 -8.52 18.56 -12.31
N LEU A 184 -8.64 18.01 -11.09
CA LEU A 184 -9.93 17.63 -10.51
C LEU A 184 -10.82 18.86 -10.29
N THR A 185 -10.27 19.91 -9.68
CA THR A 185 -10.99 21.16 -9.43
C THR A 185 -11.43 21.83 -10.72
N GLY A 186 -10.61 21.77 -11.78
CA GLY A 186 -10.99 22.26 -13.10
C GLY A 186 -12.10 21.46 -13.78
N ALA A 187 -12.20 20.15 -13.51
CA ALA A 187 -13.20 19.27 -14.10
C ALA A 187 -14.53 19.24 -13.33
N LEU A 188 -14.48 19.21 -11.99
CA LEU A 188 -15.63 18.95 -11.11
C LEU A 188 -16.04 20.17 -10.28
N GLY A 189 -15.28 21.26 -10.32
CA GLY A 189 -15.41 22.37 -9.38
C GLY A 189 -14.92 22.02 -7.96
N ILE A 190 -14.89 23.02 -7.08
CA ILE A 190 -14.34 22.88 -5.72
C ILE A 190 -15.20 21.92 -4.89
N VAL A 191 -16.52 22.08 -4.92
CA VAL A 191 -17.46 21.25 -4.14
C VAL A 191 -17.43 19.79 -4.60
N GLY A 192 -17.47 19.55 -5.91
CA GLY A 192 -17.41 18.20 -6.47
C GLY A 192 -16.07 17.51 -6.17
N THR A 193 -14.97 18.25 -6.30
CA THR A 193 -13.63 17.73 -5.94
C THR A 193 -13.55 17.36 -4.46
N GLY A 194 -14.04 18.22 -3.56
CA GLY A 194 -14.08 17.94 -2.14
C GLY A 194 -14.87 16.67 -1.81
N ALA A 195 -16.04 16.48 -2.42
CA ALA A 195 -16.86 15.28 -2.23
C ALA A 195 -16.16 14.00 -2.69
N VAL A 196 -15.52 14.03 -3.88
CA VAL A 196 -14.76 12.88 -4.40
C VAL A 196 -13.56 12.56 -3.52
N LEU A 197 -12.78 13.56 -3.12
CA LEU A 197 -11.61 13.35 -2.26
C LEU A 197 -12.01 12.84 -0.88
N LEU A 198 -13.10 13.33 -0.31
CA LEU A 198 -13.64 12.83 0.96
C LEU A 198 -14.05 11.36 0.84
N LEU A 199 -14.76 10.98 -0.23
CA LEU A 199 -15.12 9.58 -0.49
C LEU A 199 -13.89 8.69 -0.65
N LEU A 200 -12.87 9.15 -1.40
CA LEU A 200 -11.62 8.40 -1.60
C LEU A 200 -10.82 8.25 -0.30
N ALA A 201 -10.73 9.31 0.51
CA ALA A 201 -10.03 9.28 1.78
C ALA A 201 -10.72 8.35 2.79
N LEU A 202 -12.05 8.43 2.92
CA LEU A 202 -12.81 7.51 3.77
C LEU A 202 -12.75 6.07 3.26
N GLY A 203 -12.89 5.87 1.95
CA GLY A 203 -12.78 4.55 1.33
C GLY A 203 -11.41 3.91 1.56
N TYR A 204 -10.33 4.70 1.43
CA TYR A 204 -8.98 4.27 1.76
C TYR A 204 -8.85 3.91 3.24
N PHE A 205 -9.37 4.74 4.15
CA PHE A 205 -9.32 4.48 5.60
C PHE A 205 -10.06 3.20 5.98
N ILE A 206 -11.28 3.00 5.46
CA ILE A 206 -12.06 1.78 5.69
C ILE A 206 -11.34 0.56 5.13
N TRP A 207 -10.78 0.66 3.92
CA TRP A 207 -10.04 -0.43 3.29
C TRP A 207 -8.74 -0.78 4.03
N GLN A 208 -8.06 0.22 4.59
CA GLN A 208 -6.81 0.06 5.33
C GLN A 208 -7.04 -0.61 6.69
N PHE A 209 -8.00 -0.10 7.47
CA PHE A 209 -8.19 -0.51 8.86
C PHE A 209 -9.24 -1.60 9.03
N ASN A 210 -10.10 -1.82 8.03
CA ASN A 210 -11.25 -2.71 8.07
C ASN A 210 -11.91 -2.73 9.46
N PRO A 211 -12.36 -1.57 9.97
CA PRO A 211 -12.88 -1.50 11.33
C PRO A 211 -14.05 -2.49 11.44
N PRO A 212 -14.02 -3.45 12.40
CA PRO A 212 -15.15 -4.32 12.61
C PRO A 212 -16.31 -3.44 13.04
N PHE A 213 -17.28 -3.23 12.17
CA PHE A 213 -18.58 -2.65 12.52
C PHE A 213 -19.36 -3.70 13.32
N ASN A 214 -18.90 -3.97 14.55
CA ASN A 214 -19.75 -4.59 15.55
C ASN A 214 -20.71 -3.52 16.03
N LEU A 215 -21.81 -3.35 15.30
CA LEU A 215 -23.01 -2.73 15.87
C LEU A 215 -23.29 -3.47 17.18
N PRO A 216 -23.45 -2.78 18.33
CA PRO A 216 -23.88 -3.44 19.54
C PRO A 216 -25.19 -4.14 19.22
N ARG A 217 -25.13 -5.46 19.07
CA ARG A 217 -26.31 -6.30 19.03
C ARG A 217 -26.97 -6.03 20.38
N LYS A 218 -28.13 -5.39 20.36
CA LYS A 218 -28.94 -5.22 21.55
C LYS A 218 -29.25 -6.62 22.05
N ASN A 219 -28.46 -7.10 23.00
CA ASN A 219 -28.72 -8.32 23.74
C ASN A 219 -29.97 -8.04 24.59
N SER A 220 -31.15 -8.21 24.01
CA SER A 220 -32.34 -8.55 24.79
C SER A 220 -32.27 -10.05 25.04
N GLY A 221 -31.35 -10.42 25.92
CA GLY A 221 -31.08 -11.78 26.36
C GLY A 221 -30.40 -11.65 27.70
N THR A 222 -31.22 -11.70 28.74
CA THR A 222 -30.85 -11.67 30.15
C THR A 222 -29.77 -12.73 30.40
N ASP A 223 -28.54 -12.30 30.69
CA ASP A 223 -27.50 -13.17 31.23
C ASP A 223 -27.92 -13.60 32.63
N LEU A 224 -28.50 -14.79 32.76
CA LEU A 224 -28.59 -15.46 34.06
C LEU A 224 -27.24 -16.10 34.33
N LYS A 225 -26.51 -15.51 35.27
CA LYS A 225 -25.39 -16.15 35.95
C LYS A 225 -25.93 -17.34 36.73
N GLU A 226 -25.43 -18.54 36.46
CA GLU A 226 -25.53 -19.67 37.39
C GLU A 226 -24.44 -19.46 38.45
N GLU A 227 -24.85 -19.09 39.66
CA GLU A 227 -24.05 -19.31 40.87
C GLU A 227 -24.66 -20.48 41.65
N GLU A 228 -23.80 -21.45 42.00
CA GLU A 228 -24.05 -22.53 42.96
C GLU A 228 -24.36 -21.95 44.35
N GLY A 229 -25.34 -22.54 45.06
CA GLY A 229 -25.46 -22.41 46.52
C GLY A 229 -26.89 -22.48 47.08
N ASP A 230 -27.24 -23.66 47.60
CA ASP A 230 -28.17 -24.02 48.69
C ASP A 230 -29.46 -23.24 49.00
N ASP A 231 -30.53 -24.04 49.05
CA ASP A 231 -31.69 -24.05 49.95
C ASP A 231 -32.80 -22.96 49.96
N ILE A 232 -34.00 -23.43 49.54
CA ILE A 232 -35.35 -23.27 50.11
C ILE A 232 -35.90 -21.84 50.35
N THR A 233 -36.94 -21.45 49.60
CA THR A 233 -38.33 -21.23 50.09
C THR A 233 -39.23 -20.56 49.03
N VAL A 234 -40.53 -20.80 49.22
CA VAL A 234 -41.66 -20.70 48.30
C VAL A 234 -42.28 -19.29 48.21
N ALA A 235 -42.83 -19.01 47.02
CA ALA A 235 -43.96 -18.11 46.65
C ALA A 235 -43.83 -16.58 46.73
N ILE A 236 -43.97 -15.91 45.57
CA ILE A 236 -44.79 -14.70 45.37
C ILE A 236 -45.31 -14.64 43.89
N PRO A 237 -46.34 -13.84 43.52
CA PRO A 237 -47.50 -14.29 42.77
C PRO A 237 -47.52 -13.79 41.31
N VAL A 238 -48.10 -14.55 40.39
CA VAL A 238 -48.32 -14.08 39.00
C VAL A 238 -49.61 -13.26 38.97
N THR A 239 -49.50 -11.95 39.22
CA THR A 239 -50.57 -11.01 38.87
C THR A 239 -50.39 -10.51 37.44
N GLY A 240 -51.34 -10.87 36.59
CA GLY A 240 -51.90 -9.93 35.61
C GLY A 240 -51.20 -9.81 34.27
N ALA A 241 -50.98 -10.91 33.56
CA ALA A 241 -50.84 -10.84 32.11
C ALA A 241 -51.70 -11.93 31.47
N LYS A 242 -52.84 -11.52 30.89
CA LYS A 242 -53.67 -12.38 30.04
C LYS A 242 -52.80 -12.93 28.90
N THR A 243 -52.91 -14.22 28.63
CA THR A 243 -52.15 -14.85 27.54
C THR A 243 -52.81 -14.58 26.19
N ILE A 244 -52.04 -14.72 25.12
CA ILE A 244 -52.42 -14.37 23.73
C ILE A 244 -53.72 -15.09 23.29
N ASN A 245 -54.03 -16.25 23.88
CA ASN A 245 -55.26 -17.00 23.63
C ASN A 245 -56.51 -16.36 24.27
N GLU A 246 -56.38 -15.53 25.30
CA GLU A 246 -57.50 -14.86 25.97
C GLU A 246 -57.92 -13.55 25.26
N LEU A 247 -57.05 -12.96 24.44
CA LEU A 247 -57.35 -11.76 23.64
C LEU A 247 -58.14 -12.07 22.36
N TYR A 248 -58.06 -13.31 21.85
CA TYR A 248 -58.72 -13.71 20.61
C TYR A 248 -60.10 -14.36 20.82
N ASN A 249 -60.49 -14.63 22.06
CA ASN A 249 -61.74 -15.33 22.39
C ASN A 249 -62.88 -14.41 22.84
N GLU A 250 -62.67 -13.08 22.89
CA GLU A 250 -63.70 -12.11 23.32
C GLU A 250 -64.55 -11.54 22.14
N GLU A 251 -64.20 -11.79 20.87
CA GLU A 251 -64.94 -11.30 19.70
C GLU A 251 -65.46 -12.44 18.79
N ALA A 252 -66.38 -13.27 19.28
CA ALA A 252 -67.37 -14.00 18.45
C ALA A 252 -68.35 -14.78 19.35
N SER A 253 -69.24 -14.07 20.04
CA SER A 253 -70.43 -14.69 20.63
C SER A 253 -71.49 -14.89 19.56
N GLN A 254 -71.49 -16.04 18.87
CA GLN A 254 -72.70 -16.72 18.38
C GLN A 254 -72.45 -18.24 18.26
N PRO A 255 -73.26 -19.10 18.90
CA PRO A 255 -73.06 -20.55 18.87
C PRO A 255 -73.48 -21.12 17.51
N GLY A 256 -72.51 -21.64 16.75
CA GLY A 256 -72.76 -22.40 15.53
C GLY A 256 -73.51 -23.72 15.80
N ASN A 257 -74.11 -24.28 14.76
CA ASN A 257 -74.92 -25.51 14.83
C ASN A 257 -74.11 -26.69 15.38
N THR A 258 -74.67 -27.38 16.37
CA THR A 258 -74.01 -28.50 17.06
C THR A 258 -74.84 -29.77 16.97
N ILE A 259 -74.13 -30.90 16.85
CA ILE A 259 -74.69 -32.25 16.82
C ILE A 259 -74.58 -32.83 18.23
N LYS A 260 -75.69 -33.26 18.83
CA LYS A 260 -75.64 -33.97 20.11
C LYS A 260 -75.28 -35.45 19.89
N PRO A 261 -74.59 -36.09 20.85
CA PRO A 261 -74.24 -37.51 20.74
C PRO A 261 -75.53 -38.34 20.79
N GLY A 262 -76.03 -38.70 19.61
CA GLY A 262 -77.36 -39.23 19.35
C GLY A 262 -77.82 -39.04 17.90
N GLY A 263 -77.15 -38.15 17.15
CA GLY A 263 -77.27 -38.08 15.68
C GLY A 263 -78.32 -37.10 15.15
N ASP A 264 -79.07 -36.42 16.01
CA ASP A 264 -80.01 -35.39 15.57
C ASP A 264 -79.35 -34.00 15.51
N PHE A 265 -79.64 -33.26 14.44
CA PHE A 265 -79.04 -31.97 14.11
C PHE A 265 -79.98 -30.82 14.49
N VAL A 266 -79.48 -29.83 15.23
CA VAL A 266 -80.19 -28.57 15.45
C VAL A 266 -79.55 -27.50 14.59
N ILE A 267 -80.30 -26.98 13.62
CA ILE A 267 -79.88 -25.91 12.72
C ILE A 267 -80.51 -24.61 13.21
N ASN A 268 -79.69 -23.73 13.79
CA ASN A 268 -80.03 -22.33 14.00
C ASN A 268 -79.75 -21.56 12.71
N TYR A 269 -80.80 -20.99 12.14
CA TYR A 269 -80.68 -20.04 11.04
C TYR A 269 -80.35 -18.66 11.61
N PRO A 270 -79.38 -17.93 11.05
CA PRO A 270 -79.14 -16.55 11.45
C PRO A 270 -80.34 -15.69 11.06
N ASP A 271 -80.84 -14.87 11.99
CA ASP A 271 -81.88 -13.89 11.75
C ASP A 271 -81.44 -12.94 10.63
N GLU A 272 -82.11 -13.00 9.47
CA GLU A 272 -82.11 -11.88 8.52
C GLU A 272 -82.81 -10.72 9.22
N LYS A 273 -82.08 -9.62 9.42
CA LYS A 273 -82.70 -8.36 9.82
C LYS A 273 -82.38 -7.22 8.84
N PRO A 274 -83.38 -6.34 8.68
CA PRO A 274 -83.68 -5.58 7.47
C PRO A 274 -83.00 -4.21 7.39
#